data_AF-A0A4Y2J2T2-F1
#
_entry.id   AF-A0A4Y2J2T2-F1
#
_cell.length_a   1.000
_cell.length_b   1.000
_cell.length_c   1.000
_cell.angle_alpha   90.00
_cell.angle_beta   90.00
_cell.angle_gamma   90.00
#
_symmetry.space_group_name_H-M   'P 1'
#
loop_
_entity.id
_entity.type
_entity.pdbx_description
1 polymer ?
#
loop_
_entity_poly.entity_id
_entity_poly.type
_entity_poly.pdbx_seq_one_letter_code
_entity_poly.pdbx_strand_id
1 'polypeptide(L)'
;MDKEIDEELLFSKTLKLDTKGESIFNVLSDSFTEKSIPFTNIISVAADGAPAMFGRYRGFISHLKRIIPGLIAIHCAIQLQHLVAKDLSDRLHQSLQFVINAVNKISSNALNTRLFALLCDKNDEDFQRQLLHTEVRWLSKGACLSRFYSLFESVIEFL
;
A
#
# COMPACT_ATOMS: atom_id res chain seq x y z
N MET A 1 15.91 29.33 -12.41
CA MET A 1 15.49 28.21 -13.28
C MET A 1 15.05 27.11 -12.35
N ASP A 2 13.74 26.94 -12.19
CA ASP A 2 13.23 25.73 -11.55
C ASP A 2 13.63 24.56 -12.43
N LYS A 3 14.29 23.57 -11.83
CA LYS A 3 14.57 22.32 -12.53
C LYS A 3 13.25 21.56 -12.62
N GLU A 4 12.79 21.35 -13.84
CA GLU A 4 11.66 20.48 -14.12
C GLU A 4 12.02 19.05 -13.67
N ILE A 5 11.12 18.41 -12.94
CA ILE A 5 11.29 17.02 -12.47
C ILE A 5 10.46 16.16 -13.40
N ASP A 6 11.13 15.26 -14.11
CA ASP A 6 10.48 14.27 -14.96
C ASP A 6 10.34 12.94 -14.21
N GLU A 7 9.13 12.38 -14.23
CA GLU A 7 8.81 11.09 -13.63
C GLU A 7 8.37 10.09 -14.71
N GLU A 8 9.07 8.97 -14.85
CA GLU A 8 8.76 7.93 -15.83
C GLU A 8 8.86 6.52 -15.24
N LEU A 9 7.97 5.63 -15.67
CA LEU A 9 8.06 4.22 -15.33
C LEU A 9 9.15 3.54 -16.17
N LEU A 10 10.27 3.20 -15.53
CA LEU A 10 11.35 2.52 -16.23
C LEU A 10 10.96 1.08 -16.62
N PHE A 11 10.44 0.26 -15.71
CA PHE A 11 9.95 -1.09 -16.02
C PHE A 11 9.05 -1.65 -14.91
N SER A 12 8.31 -2.71 -15.25
CA SER A 12 7.64 -3.60 -14.31
C SER A 12 7.90 -5.04 -14.74
N LYS A 13 8.43 -5.87 -13.84
CA LYS A 13 8.83 -7.26 -14.12
C LYS A 13 8.33 -8.16 -13.00
N THR A 14 7.90 -9.37 -13.37
CA THR A 14 7.47 -10.40 -12.41
C THR A 14 8.68 -11.13 -11.83
N LEU A 15 8.72 -11.27 -10.50
CA LEU A 15 9.70 -12.13 -9.81
C LEU A 15 9.25 -13.60 -9.94
N LYS A 16 10.13 -14.46 -10.46
CA LYS A 16 9.77 -15.84 -10.83
C LYS A 16 9.73 -16.84 -9.67
N LEU A 17 10.59 -16.66 -8.66
CA LEU A 17 10.84 -17.69 -7.64
C LEU A 17 10.58 -17.20 -6.22
N ASP A 18 11.25 -16.13 -5.81
CA ASP A 18 11.12 -15.58 -4.47
C ASP A 18 11.20 -14.04 -4.47
N THR A 19 10.99 -13.45 -3.31
CA THR A 19 11.01 -12.01 -3.07
C THR A 19 12.23 -11.58 -2.24
N LYS A 20 13.34 -12.33 -2.32
CA LYS A 20 14.57 -11.98 -1.60
C LYS A 20 15.23 -10.75 -2.23
N GLY A 21 15.98 -10.01 -1.42
CA GLY A 21 16.70 -8.82 -1.88
C GLY A 21 17.65 -9.08 -3.04
N GLU A 22 18.32 -10.25 -3.06
CA GLU A 22 19.18 -10.68 -4.15
C GLU A 22 18.40 -10.90 -5.46
N SER A 23 17.26 -11.58 -5.41
CA SER A 23 16.41 -11.81 -6.59
C SER A 23 15.88 -10.50 -7.17
N ILE A 24 15.48 -9.56 -6.31
CA ILE A 24 15.05 -8.21 -6.72
C ILE A 24 16.22 -7.46 -7.36
N PHE A 25 17.41 -7.54 -6.76
CA PHE A 25 18.62 -6.90 -7.29
C PHE A 25 19.00 -7.44 -8.67
N ASN A 26 18.95 -8.75 -8.86
CA ASN A 26 19.26 -9.38 -10.14
C ASN A 26 18.30 -8.92 -11.25
N VAL A 27 16.99 -8.83 -10.96
CA VAL A 27 16.02 -8.32 -11.94
C VAL A 27 16.28 -6.86 -12.32
N LEU A 28 16.66 -6.01 -11.35
CA LEU A 28 17.10 -4.64 -11.66
C LEU A 28 18.35 -4.65 -12.55
N SER A 29 19.36 -5.46 -12.19
CA SER A 29 20.63 -5.55 -12.90
C SER A 29 20.47 -6.01 -14.34
N ASP A 30 19.65 -7.04 -14.55
CA ASP A 30 19.32 -7.54 -15.88
C ASP A 30 18.60 -6.46 -16.70
N SER A 31 17.66 -5.73 -16.08
CA SER A 31 16.91 -4.65 -16.76
C SER A 31 17.79 -3.45 -17.10
N PHE A 32 18.75 -3.09 -16.24
CA PHE A 32 19.73 -2.03 -16.49
C PHE A 32 20.70 -2.43 -17.61
N THR A 33 21.14 -3.68 -17.61
CA THR A 33 22.00 -4.24 -18.66
C THR A 33 21.27 -4.28 -20.00
N GLU A 34 20.03 -4.78 -20.03
CA GLU A 34 19.16 -4.82 -21.21
C GLU A 34 18.98 -3.43 -21.85
N LYS A 35 18.83 -2.40 -21.01
CA LYS A 35 18.64 -1.01 -21.45
C LYS A 35 19.93 -0.21 -21.60
N SER A 36 21.10 -0.83 -21.36
CA SER A 36 22.40 -0.15 -21.35
C SER A 36 22.45 1.08 -20.42
N ILE A 37 21.80 0.99 -19.26
CA ILE A 37 21.77 2.07 -18.26
C ILE A 37 22.88 1.82 -17.23
N PRO A 38 23.85 2.74 -17.07
CA PRO A 38 24.87 2.63 -16.04
C PRO A 38 24.28 2.75 -14.63
N PHE A 39 24.71 1.88 -13.72
CA PHE A 39 24.35 1.98 -12.30
C PHE A 39 24.78 3.30 -11.65
N THR A 40 25.85 3.92 -12.14
CA THR A 40 26.34 5.23 -11.67
C THR A 40 25.34 6.36 -11.82
N ASN A 41 24.28 6.18 -12.63
CA ASN A 41 23.20 7.14 -12.77
C ASN A 41 22.26 7.16 -11.56
N ILE A 42 22.29 6.11 -10.72
CA ILE A 42 21.47 6.04 -9.52
C ILE A 42 22.14 6.85 -8.41
N ILE A 43 21.49 7.93 -8.00
CA ILE A 43 21.92 8.77 -6.87
C ILE A 43 21.27 8.30 -5.57
N SER A 44 19.98 7.95 -5.65
CA SER A 44 19.20 7.54 -4.49
C SER A 44 18.18 6.47 -4.84
N VAL A 45 17.76 5.71 -3.83
CA VAL A 45 16.69 4.72 -3.95
C VAL A 45 15.71 4.87 -2.79
N ALA A 46 14.42 4.84 -3.12
CA ALA A 46 13.35 4.77 -2.14
C ALA A 46 12.66 3.40 -2.21
N ALA A 47 12.49 2.73 -1.07
CA ALA A 47 11.85 1.42 -1.00
C ALA A 47 11.05 1.25 0.30
N ASP A 48 10.16 0.27 0.34
CA ASP A 48 9.51 -0.12 1.60
C ASP A 48 10.54 -0.62 2.62
N GLY A 49 10.19 -0.60 3.91
CA GLY A 49 11.08 -1.02 4.99
C GLY A 49 11.21 -2.54 5.16
N ALA A 50 10.76 -3.36 4.19
CA ALA A 50 10.79 -4.81 4.35
C ALA A 50 12.23 -5.33 4.46
N PRO A 51 12.47 -6.44 5.17
CA PRO A 51 13.80 -7.07 5.27
C PRO A 51 14.40 -7.42 3.89
N ALA A 52 13.57 -7.72 2.90
CA ALA A 52 14.02 -7.95 1.53
C ALA A 52 14.62 -6.70 0.87
N MET A 53 14.16 -5.49 1.22
CA MET A 53 14.65 -4.23 0.68
C MET A 53 15.81 -3.66 1.51
N PHE A 54 15.62 -3.54 2.83
CA PHE A 54 16.55 -2.88 3.75
C PHE A 54 17.43 -3.82 4.60
N GLY A 55 17.33 -5.14 4.40
CA GLY A 55 18.13 -6.10 5.16
C GLY A 55 19.64 -5.82 5.06
N ARG A 56 20.31 -5.72 6.22
CA ARG A 56 21.72 -5.30 6.34
C ARG A 56 22.72 -6.06 5.45
N TYR A 57 22.50 -7.35 5.22
CA TYR A 57 23.45 -8.21 4.49
C TYR A 57 22.90 -8.78 3.18
N ARG A 58 21.58 -9.03 3.13
CA ARG A 58 20.88 -9.72 2.03
C ARG A 58 19.70 -8.91 1.47
N GLY A 59 19.54 -7.66 1.92
CA GLY A 59 18.55 -6.75 1.37
C GLY A 59 19.00 -6.18 0.03
N PHE A 60 18.05 -5.90 -0.84
CA PHE A 60 18.26 -5.31 -2.16
C PHE A 60 19.18 -4.08 -2.11
N ILE A 61 18.93 -3.17 -1.17
CA ILE A 61 19.74 -1.95 -0.99
C ILE A 61 21.18 -2.29 -0.60
N SER A 62 21.38 -3.33 0.20
CA SER A 62 22.72 -3.78 0.60
C SER A 62 23.50 -4.36 -0.58
N HIS A 63 22.83 -4.99 -1.55
CA HIS A 63 23.46 -5.38 -2.82
C HIS A 63 23.78 -4.16 -3.68
N LEU A 64 22.85 -3.21 -3.82
CA LEU A 64 23.03 -2.01 -4.63
C LEU A 64 24.17 -1.12 -4.10
N LYS A 65 24.30 -0.99 -2.77
CA LYS A 65 25.41 -0.27 -2.10
C LYS A 65 26.79 -0.86 -2.35
N ARG A 66 26.90 -2.16 -2.68
CA ARG A 66 28.21 -2.76 -3.05
C ARG A 66 28.70 -2.24 -4.40
N ILE A 67 27.79 -1.90 -5.30
CA ILE A 67 28.08 -1.33 -6.62
C ILE A 67 28.22 0.19 -6.52
N ILE A 68 27.38 0.81 -5.68
CA ILE A 68 27.31 2.26 -5.51
C ILE A 68 27.51 2.60 -4.03
N PRO A 69 28.76 2.68 -3.53
CA PRO A 69 29.03 2.94 -2.11
C PRO A 69 28.40 4.24 -1.58
N GLY A 70 28.25 5.25 -2.44
CA GLY A 70 27.64 6.54 -2.13
C GLY A 70 26.11 6.59 -2.20
N LEU A 71 25.42 5.47 -2.45
CA LEU A 71 23.98 5.43 -2.63
C LEU A 71 23.21 5.90 -1.39
N ILE A 72 22.32 6.87 -1.59
CA ILE A 72 21.39 7.35 -0.57
C ILE A 72 20.14 6.46 -0.59
N ALA A 73 19.89 5.76 0.51
CA ALA A 73 18.71 4.92 0.67
C ALA A 73 17.68 5.59 1.56
N ILE A 74 16.44 5.71 1.08
CA ILE A 74 15.35 6.41 1.75
C ILE A 74 14.22 5.42 2.00
N HIS A 75 13.71 5.38 3.23
CA HIS A 75 12.49 4.62 3.51
C HIS A 75 11.29 5.29 2.86
N CYS A 76 10.42 4.49 2.23
CA CYS A 76 9.17 4.98 1.67
C CYS A 76 8.35 5.70 2.75
N ALA A 77 8.09 7.00 2.54
CA ALA A 77 7.35 7.84 3.48
C ALA A 77 5.95 7.26 3.77
N ILE A 78 5.32 6.65 2.78
CA ILE A 78 4.00 6.03 2.90
C ILE A 78 4.04 4.84 3.88
N GLN A 79 5.11 4.04 3.86
CA GLN A 79 5.28 2.93 4.80
C GLN A 79 5.46 3.44 6.24
N LEU A 80 6.22 4.52 6.43
CA LEU A 80 6.40 5.13 7.75
C LEU A 80 5.07 5.70 8.28
N GLN A 81 4.34 6.43 7.43
CA GLN A 81 3.00 6.94 7.78
C GLN A 81 2.05 5.80 8.14
N HIS A 82 2.08 4.68 7.40
CA HIS A 82 1.29 3.50 7.71
C HIS A 82 1.66 2.87 9.07
N LEU A 83 2.95 2.78 9.38
CA LEU A 83 3.41 2.26 10.68
C LEU A 83 2.94 3.15 11.84
N VAL A 84 3.02 4.47 11.69
CA VAL A 84 2.49 5.42 12.68
C VAL A 84 0.97 5.29 12.79
N ALA A 85 0.25 5.18 11.67
CA ALA A 85 -1.19 4.99 11.67
C ALA A 85 -1.64 3.64 12.26
N LYS A 86 -0.74 2.67 12.42
CA LYS A 86 -1.00 1.42 13.15
C LYS A 86 -0.91 1.59 14.66
N ASP A 87 -0.12 2.55 15.13
CA ASP A 87 0.04 2.86 16.55
C ASP A 87 -1.13 3.72 17.06
N LEU A 88 -2.32 3.13 17.05
CA LEU A 88 -3.55 3.75 17.52
C LEU A 88 -3.69 3.52 19.03
N SER A 89 -4.15 4.54 19.76
CA SER A 89 -4.62 4.34 21.14
C SER A 89 -5.65 3.22 21.22
N ASP A 90 -5.70 2.51 22.34
CA ASP A 90 -6.63 1.38 22.54
C ASP A 90 -8.09 1.75 22.21
N ARG A 91 -8.53 2.95 22.60
CA ARG A 91 -9.88 3.44 22.31
C ARG A 91 -10.15 3.56 20.81
N LEU A 92 -9.21 4.13 20.05
CA LEU A 92 -9.34 4.27 18.60
C LEU A 92 -9.24 2.92 17.91
N HIS A 93 -8.35 2.05 18.39
CA HIS A 93 -8.23 0.68 17.88
C HIS A 93 -9.55 -0.09 18.03
N GLN A 94 -10.15 -0.09 19.22
CA GLN A 94 -11.44 -0.73 19.48
C GLN A 94 -12.54 -0.17 18.58
N SER A 95 -12.64 1.16 18.47
CA SER A 95 -13.63 1.82 17.61
C SER A 95 -13.47 1.40 16.14
N LEU A 96 -12.24 1.32 15.65
CA LEU A 96 -11.95 0.88 14.29
C LEU A 96 -12.30 -0.60 14.08
N GLN A 97 -12.07 -1.48 15.07
CA GLN A 97 -12.47 -2.88 14.98
C GLN A 97 -13.99 -3.04 14.85
N PHE A 98 -14.79 -2.22 15.53
CA PHE A 98 -16.25 -2.22 15.35
C PHE A 98 -16.65 -1.89 13.90
N VAL A 99 -16.06 -0.83 13.35
CA VAL A 99 -16.29 -0.42 11.95
C VAL A 99 -15.88 -1.53 10.97
N ILE A 100 -14.69 -2.12 11.15
CA ILE A 100 -14.21 -3.21 10.30
C ILE A 100 -15.16 -4.41 10.37
N ASN A 101 -15.62 -4.80 11.56
CA ASN A 101 -16.54 -5.92 11.73
C ASN A 101 -17.90 -5.67 11.06
N ALA A 102 -18.44 -4.46 11.19
CA ALA A 102 -19.68 -4.04 10.54
C ALA A 102 -19.55 -4.09 9.00
N VAL A 103 -18.49 -3.48 8.45
CA VAL A 103 -18.20 -3.49 7.01
C VAL A 103 -18.00 -4.93 6.50
N ASN A 104 -17.28 -5.76 7.24
CA ASN A 104 -17.07 -7.16 6.89
C ASN A 104 -18.39 -7.94 6.91
N LYS A 105 -19.30 -7.72 7.88
CA LYS A 105 -20.60 -8.39 7.91
C LYS A 105 -21.44 -8.06 6.68
N ILE A 106 -21.46 -6.79 6.27
CA ILE A 106 -22.13 -6.31 5.04
C ILE A 106 -21.48 -6.90 3.78
N SER A 107 -20.15 -6.93 3.74
CA SER A 107 -19.37 -7.30 2.56
C SER A 107 -18.99 -8.78 2.49
N SER A 108 -19.35 -9.57 3.50
CA SER A 108 -18.94 -10.97 3.66
C SER A 108 -19.47 -11.90 2.58
N ASN A 109 -20.62 -11.57 2.01
CA ASN A 109 -21.22 -12.35 0.92
C ASN A 109 -21.94 -11.45 -0.09
N ALA A 110 -22.10 -11.98 -1.30
CA ALA A 110 -22.66 -11.26 -2.43
C ALA A 110 -24.13 -10.85 -2.22
N LEU A 111 -24.90 -11.60 -1.44
CA LEU A 111 -26.30 -11.27 -1.16
C LEU A 111 -26.38 -10.03 -0.27
N ASN A 112 -25.67 -10.00 0.85
CA ASN A 112 -25.65 -8.86 1.76
C ASN A 112 -25.17 -7.59 1.05
N THR A 113 -24.15 -7.70 0.20
CA THR A 113 -23.67 -6.55 -0.58
C THR A 113 -24.74 -6.00 -1.53
N ARG A 114 -25.53 -6.88 -2.18
CA ARG A 114 -26.63 -6.47 -3.07
C ARG A 114 -27.79 -5.86 -2.29
N LEU A 115 -28.18 -6.46 -1.18
CA LEU A 115 -29.25 -5.95 -0.32
C LEU A 115 -28.88 -4.59 0.27
N PHE A 116 -27.63 -4.42 0.71
CA PHE A 116 -27.15 -3.14 1.21
C PHE A 116 -27.13 -2.07 0.12
N ALA A 117 -26.72 -2.42 -1.11
CA ALA A 117 -26.77 -1.48 -2.24
C ALA A 117 -28.21 -1.04 -2.57
N LEU A 118 -29.19 -1.95 -2.48
CA LEU A 118 -30.61 -1.62 -2.65
C LEU A 118 -31.12 -0.70 -1.54
N LEU A 119 -30.66 -0.91 -0.30
CA LEU A 119 -31.00 -0.04 0.81
C LEU A 119 -30.43 1.37 0.63
N CYS A 120 -29.16 1.47 0.23
CA CYS A 120 -28.52 2.75 -0.07
C CYS A 120 -29.25 3.50 -1.20
N ASP A 121 -29.68 2.81 -2.25
CA ASP A 121 -30.45 3.41 -3.35
C ASP A 121 -31.81 3.96 -2.86
N LYS A 122 -32.48 3.19 -1.99
CA LYS A 122 -33.75 3.62 -1.36
C LYS A 122 -33.57 4.85 -0.45
N ASN A 123 -32.44 4.94 0.23
CA ASN A 123 -32.12 6.03 1.16
C ASN A 123 -31.47 7.24 0.46
N ASP A 124 -31.33 7.22 -0.87
CA ASP A 124 -30.68 8.27 -1.69
C ASP A 124 -29.24 8.57 -1.23
N GLU A 125 -28.51 7.52 -0.89
CA GLU A 125 -27.13 7.60 -0.40
C GLU A 125 -26.12 7.83 -1.54
N ASP A 126 -25.10 8.67 -1.29
CA ASP A 126 -24.02 8.96 -2.24
C ASP A 126 -23.19 7.72 -2.64
N PHE A 127 -23.20 6.67 -1.82
CA PHE A 127 -22.42 5.46 -2.03
C PHE A 127 -23.27 4.20 -1.88
N GLN A 128 -23.22 3.32 -2.89
CA GLN A 128 -23.95 2.06 -2.89
C GLN A 128 -23.18 0.89 -2.27
N ARG A 129 -21.90 1.08 -1.88
CA ARG A 129 -21.04 0.00 -1.36
C ARG A 129 -20.03 0.51 -0.34
N GLN A 130 -19.79 -0.33 0.67
CA GLN A 130 -18.70 -0.12 1.62
C GLN A 130 -17.34 -0.46 1.01
N LEU A 131 -16.29 0.21 1.49
CA LEU A 131 -14.91 -0.14 1.15
C LEU A 131 -14.37 -1.18 2.12
N LEU A 132 -13.95 -2.32 1.58
CA LEU A 132 -13.18 -3.29 2.36
C LEU A 132 -11.83 -2.70 2.75
N HIS A 133 -11.53 -2.81 4.03
CA HIS A 133 -10.17 -2.61 4.52
C HIS A 133 -9.32 -3.82 4.11
N THR A 134 -8.19 -3.58 3.45
CA THR A 134 -7.15 -4.60 3.25
C THR A 134 -5.84 -4.08 3.80
N GLU A 135 -5.15 -4.89 4.61
CA GLU A 135 -3.84 -4.54 5.19
C GLU A 135 -2.77 -4.25 4.11
N VAL A 136 -3.03 -4.67 2.86
CA VAL A 136 -2.16 -4.47 1.69
C VAL A 136 -2.34 -3.09 1.06
N ARG A 137 -3.51 -2.45 1.18
CA ARG A 137 -3.74 -1.06 0.72
C ARG A 137 -3.75 -0.13 1.92
N TRP A 138 -2.59 0.47 2.17
CA TRP A 138 -2.25 1.24 3.36
C TRP A 138 -3.19 2.43 3.66
N LEU A 139 -3.78 3.04 2.63
CA LEU A 139 -4.76 4.13 2.77
C LEU A 139 -6.22 3.66 2.91
N SER A 140 -6.47 2.35 2.97
CA SER A 140 -7.84 1.82 3.00
C SER A 140 -8.55 2.02 4.34
N LYS A 141 -7.83 2.16 5.48
CA LYS A 141 -8.46 2.35 6.81
C LYS A 141 -9.24 3.66 6.90
N GLY A 142 -8.60 4.77 6.55
CA GLY A 142 -9.23 6.10 6.57
C GLY A 142 -10.39 6.21 5.58
N ALA A 143 -10.21 5.70 4.36
CA ALA A 143 -11.26 5.68 3.34
C ALA A 143 -12.45 4.79 3.73
N CYS A 144 -12.19 3.62 4.32
CA CYS A 144 -13.21 2.72 4.88
C CYS A 144 -13.99 3.41 6.00
N LEU A 145 -13.31 4.03 6.97
CA LEU A 145 -13.94 4.77 8.06
C LEU A 145 -14.78 5.95 7.56
N SER A 146 -14.24 6.72 6.60
CA SER A 146 -14.95 7.88 6.04
C SER A 146 -16.23 7.44 5.32
N ARG A 147 -16.17 6.34 4.55
CA ARG A 147 -17.36 5.80 3.87
C ARG A 147 -18.36 5.20 4.83
N PHE A 148 -17.89 4.49 5.85
CA PHE A 148 -18.74 3.97 6.90
C PHE A 148 -19.50 5.10 7.59
N TYR A 149 -18.82 6.22 7.88
CA TYR A 149 -19.45 7.39 8.49
C TYR A 149 -20.45 8.07 7.57
N SER A 150 -20.15 8.23 6.28
CA SER A 150 -21.13 8.76 5.30
C SER A 150 -22.40 7.91 5.22
N LEU A 151 -22.28 6.60 5.41
CA LEU A 151 -23.39 5.65 5.33
C LEU A 151 -23.90 5.20 6.71
N PHE A 152 -23.61 5.96 7.77
CA PHE A 152 -23.78 5.49 9.15
C PHE A 152 -25.22 5.04 9.44
N GLU A 153 -26.21 5.83 9.03
CA GLU A 153 -27.63 5.53 9.25
C GLU A 153 -28.07 4.27 8.48
N SER A 154 -27.75 4.17 7.18
CA SER A 154 -28.02 2.94 6.40
C SER A 154 -27.31 1.71 6.94
N VAL A 155 -26.11 1.87 7.51
CA VAL A 155 -25.40 0.75 8.15
C VAL A 155 -26.12 0.28 9.40
N ILE A 156 -26.62 1.20 10.24
CA ILE A 156 -27.40 0.85 11.43
C ILE A 156 -28.73 0.20 11.05
N GLU A 157 -29.41 0.71 10.01
CA GLU A 157 -30.66 0.12 9.51
C GLU A 157 -30.45 -1.29 8.95
N PHE A 158 -29.31 -1.55 8.30
CA PHE A 158 -29.03 -2.84 7.67
C PHE A 158 -28.60 -3.95 8.65
N LEU A 159 -27.89 -3.61 9.73
CA LEU A 159 -27.14 -4.56 10.55
C LEU A 159 -27.90 -5.23 11.69
#